data_AF-A0A529MGC9-F1
#
_entry.id   AF-A0A529MGC9-F1
#
_cell.length_a   1.000
_cell.length_b   1.000
_cell.length_c   1.000
_cell.angle_alpha   90.00
_cell.angle_beta   90.00
_cell.angle_gamma   90.00
#
_symmetry.space_group_name_H-M   'P 1'
#
loop_
_entity.id
_entity.type
_entity.pdbx_description
1 polymer ?
#
loop_
_entity_poly.entity_id
_entity_poly.type
_entity_poly.pdbx_seq_one_letter_code
_entity_poly.pdbx_strand_id
1 'polypeptide(L)'
;MSAHRIFRAPIGSLIAWSDATPRPPERHRKKLSQWQSNNSRGRLIRKQGEAVVGTISLPASFTLHEADYGSGGVVAVRVLRTFSLDSRLRFTLLERPAMGAVRVLDRP
;
A
#
# COMPACT_ATOMS: atom_id res chain seq x y z
N MET A 1 8.60 0.11 -10.65
CA MET A 1 7.64 -0.60 -11.53
C MET A 1 6.28 0.11 -11.45
N SER A 2 5.33 -0.17 -12.36
CA SER A 2 3.98 0.42 -12.34
C SER A 2 3.02 -0.32 -11.40
N ALA A 3 1.98 0.38 -10.95
CA ALA A 3 0.90 -0.13 -10.10
C ALA A 3 0.22 -1.40 -10.67
N HIS A 4 0.10 -1.49 -12.00
CA HIS A 4 -0.47 -2.63 -12.71
C HIS A 4 0.25 -3.97 -12.42
N ARG A 5 1.57 -3.95 -12.23
CA ARG A 5 2.31 -5.17 -11.87
C ARG A 5 2.01 -5.61 -10.44
N ILE A 6 1.84 -4.65 -9.53
CA ILE A 6 1.50 -4.91 -8.13
C ILE A 6 0.10 -5.48 -8.01
N PHE A 7 -0.84 -5.02 -8.83
CA PHE A 7 -2.20 -5.57 -8.87
C PHE A 7 -2.22 -7.07 -9.16
N ARG A 8 -1.22 -7.60 -9.88
CA ARG A 8 -1.09 -9.04 -10.15
C ARG A 8 -0.32 -9.81 -9.07
N ALA A 9 0.33 -9.14 -8.12
CA ALA A 9 1.09 -9.80 -7.05
C ALA A 9 0.17 -10.53 -6.05
N PRO A 10 0.58 -11.65 -5.44
CA PRO A 10 -0.24 -12.33 -4.44
C PRO A 10 -0.60 -11.43 -3.25
N ILE A 11 -1.82 -11.56 -2.71
CA ILE A 11 -2.16 -10.91 -1.43
C ILE A 11 -1.18 -11.41 -0.35
N GLY A 12 -0.75 -10.51 0.52
CA GLY A 12 0.30 -10.75 1.51
C GLY A 12 1.70 -10.36 1.06
N SER A 13 1.90 -9.99 -0.21
CA SER A 13 3.19 -9.48 -0.70
C SER A 13 3.58 -8.17 0.00
N LEU A 14 4.88 -7.99 0.28
CA LEU A 14 5.42 -6.73 0.78
C LEU A 14 5.78 -5.83 -0.40
N ILE A 15 5.24 -4.62 -0.42
CA ILE A 15 5.39 -3.67 -1.52
C ILE A 15 5.89 -2.34 -0.98
N ALA A 16 6.95 -1.81 -1.59
CA ALA A 16 7.38 -0.44 -1.39
C ALA A 16 6.81 0.47 -2.48
N TRP A 17 6.58 1.74 -2.14
CA TRP A 17 6.25 2.80 -3.09
C TRP A 17 7.18 4.00 -2.90
N SER A 18 7.38 4.77 -3.96
CA SER A 18 8.22 5.97 -3.97
C SER A 18 7.78 6.94 -5.05
N ASP A 19 7.84 8.24 -4.77
CA ASP A 19 7.74 9.32 -5.77
C ASP A 19 9.10 9.72 -6.39
N ALA A 20 10.16 8.96 -6.08
CA ALA A 20 11.55 9.19 -6.49
C ALA A 20 12.16 10.52 -6.02
N THR A 21 11.54 11.21 -5.07
CA THR A 21 12.11 12.42 -4.48
C THR A 21 13.18 12.08 -3.43
N PRO A 22 14.25 12.88 -3.31
CA PRO A 22 15.31 12.64 -2.32
C PRO A 22 14.79 12.83 -0.89
N ARG A 23 15.26 11.99 0.04
CA ARG A 23 14.88 12.05 1.46
C ARG A 23 15.29 13.41 2.06
N PRO A 24 14.36 14.19 2.64
CA PRO A 24 14.68 15.42 3.33
C PRO A 24 15.56 15.18 4.57
N PRO A 25 16.42 16.15 4.95
CA PRO A 25 17.16 16.09 6.21
C PRO A 25 16.25 15.96 7.43
N GLU A 26 16.70 15.24 8.46
CA GLU A 26 15.88 14.91 9.64
C GLU A 26 15.39 16.12 10.44
N ARG A 27 16.13 17.24 10.38
CA ARG A 27 15.72 18.51 10.97
C ARG A 27 14.41 19.07 10.39
N HIS A 28 14.07 18.73 9.14
CA HIS A 28 12.86 19.21 8.48
C HIS A 28 11.69 18.24 8.69
N ARG A 29 11.28 18.05 9.96
CA ARG A 29 10.28 17.03 10.38
C ARG A 29 9.00 17.02 9.52
N LYS A 30 8.43 18.19 9.21
CA LYS A 30 7.22 18.29 8.37
C LYS A 30 7.46 17.77 6.94
N LYS A 31 8.56 18.19 6.29
CA LYS A 31 8.92 17.72 4.96
C LYS A 31 9.24 16.23 4.96
N LEU A 32 9.95 15.75 5.99
CA LEU A 32 10.29 14.34 6.13
C LEU A 32 9.02 13.48 6.28
N SER A 33 8.06 13.92 7.09
CA SER A 33 6.79 13.20 7.27
C SER A 33 5.98 13.14 5.97
N GLN A 34 5.90 14.26 5.23
CA GLN A 34 5.27 14.27 3.89
C GLN A 34 6.01 13.37 2.90
N TRP A 35 7.34 13.36 2.95
CA TRP A 35 8.14 12.49 2.10
C TRP A 35 7.88 11.02 2.42
N GLN A 36 7.80 10.66 3.71
CA GLN A 36 7.52 9.30 4.17
C GLN A 36 6.16 8.79 3.68
N SER A 37 5.12 9.63 3.61
CA SER A 37 3.82 9.16 3.10
C SER A 37 3.87 8.72 1.64
N ASN A 38 4.76 9.32 0.85
CA ASN A 38 4.98 8.94 -0.56
C ASN A 38 6.14 7.95 -0.75
N ASN A 39 6.90 7.66 0.30
CA ASN A 39 8.11 6.83 0.26
C ASN A 39 8.11 5.88 1.46
N SER A 40 7.28 4.84 1.37
CA SER A 40 7.07 3.86 2.44
C SER A 40 6.80 2.47 1.85
N ARG A 41 6.43 1.52 2.70
CA ARG A 41 6.15 0.13 2.34
C ARG A 41 4.99 -0.42 3.14
N GLY A 42 4.35 -1.43 2.60
CA GLY A 42 3.19 -2.04 3.23
C GLY A 42 2.84 -3.38 2.60
N ARG A 43 2.02 -4.14 3.32
CA ARG A 43 1.61 -5.48 2.92
C ARG A 43 0.31 -5.43 2.14
N LEU A 44 0.25 -6.08 0.98
CA LEU A 44 -0.96 -6.14 0.17
C LEU A 44 -2.06 -6.89 0.91
N ILE A 45 -3.18 -6.23 1.18
CA ILE A 45 -4.31 -6.85 1.91
C ILE A 45 -5.59 -6.94 1.09
N ARG A 46 -5.75 -6.07 0.08
CA ARG A 46 -6.97 -6.00 -0.73
C ARG A 46 -6.65 -5.59 -2.16
N LYS A 47 -7.41 -6.14 -3.09
CA LYS A 47 -7.48 -5.72 -4.48
C LYS A 47 -8.94 -5.46 -4.84
N GLN A 48 -9.18 -4.44 -5.63
CA GLN A 48 -10.50 -4.09 -6.14
C GLN A 48 -10.38 -3.89 -7.64
N GLY A 49 -11.19 -4.64 -8.40
CA GLY A 49 -11.29 -4.45 -9.84
C GLY A 49 -11.89 -3.09 -10.19
N GLU A 50 -11.91 -2.78 -11.48
CA GLU A 50 -12.66 -1.63 -11.98
C GLU A 50 -14.13 -1.75 -11.55
N ALA A 51 -14.72 -0.65 -11.13
CA ALA A 51 -16.10 -0.61 -10.67
C ALA A 51 -16.82 0.57 -11.29
N VAL A 52 -18.07 0.36 -11.72
CA VAL A 52 -18.94 1.44 -12.19
C VAL A 52 -19.91 1.79 -11.07
N VAL A 53 -19.89 3.06 -10.64
CA VAL A 53 -20.81 3.59 -9.63
C VAL A 53 -21.64 4.69 -10.29
N GLY A 54 -22.88 4.36 -10.64
CA GLY A 54 -23.73 5.24 -11.44
C GLY A 54 -23.12 5.50 -12.81
N THR A 55 -22.75 6.74 -13.08
CA THR A 55 -22.09 7.16 -14.34
C THR A 55 -20.56 7.27 -14.24
N ILE A 56 -19.97 7.01 -13.07
CA ILE A 56 -18.53 7.16 -12.82
C ILE A 56 -17.85 5.79 -12.90
N SER A 57 -16.84 5.65 -13.77
CA SER A 57 -15.91 4.51 -13.71
C SER A 57 -14.80 4.80 -12.70
N LEU A 58 -14.63 3.91 -11.73
CA LEU A 58 -13.54 3.91 -10.77
C LEU A 58 -12.46 2.94 -11.25
N PRO A 59 -11.22 3.42 -11.48
CA PRO A 59 -10.14 2.54 -11.89
C PRO A 59 -9.88 1.48 -10.82
N ALA A 60 -9.36 0.33 -11.25
CA ALA A 60 -8.93 -0.71 -10.33
C ALA A 60 -7.94 -0.15 -9.29
N SER A 61 -7.98 -0.72 -8.09
CA SER A 61 -7.16 -0.25 -6.98
C SER A 61 -6.71 -1.39 -6.07
N PHE A 62 -5.73 -1.11 -5.22
CA PHE A 62 -5.27 -2.04 -4.20
C PHE A 62 -4.96 -1.32 -2.90
N THR A 63 -5.09 -2.02 -1.79
CA THR A 63 -4.84 -1.48 -0.45
C THR A 63 -3.66 -2.19 0.20
N LEU A 64 -2.72 -1.39 0.70
CA LEU A 64 -1.58 -1.81 1.49
C LEU A 64 -1.81 -1.49 2.96
N HIS A 65 -1.47 -2.42 3.83
CA HIS A 65 -1.32 -2.19 5.27
C HIS A 65 0.09 -1.70 5.55
N GLU A 66 0.22 -0.47 6.00
CA GLU A 66 1.51 0.20 6.22
C GLU A 66 2.03 -0.05 7.64
N ALA A 67 1.20 0.21 8.66
CA ALA A 67 1.58 0.07 10.06
C ALA A 67 0.36 -0.12 10.96
N ASP A 68 0.59 -0.73 12.12
CA ASP A 68 -0.34 -0.73 13.26
C ASP A 68 0.34 0.01 14.43
N TYR A 69 -0.40 0.89 15.11
CA TYR A 69 0.05 1.63 16.29
C TYR A 69 -0.86 1.30 17.48
N GLY A 70 -0.27 1.15 18.65
CA GLY A 70 -0.98 0.87 19.90
C GLY A 70 -0.05 0.36 20.99
N SER A 71 -0.62 -0.10 22.11
CA SER A 71 0.12 -0.58 23.27
C SER A 71 -0.57 -1.81 23.89
N GLY A 72 0.17 -2.61 24.66
CA GLY A 72 -0.39 -3.74 25.41
C GLY A 72 -1.03 -4.85 24.55
N GLY A 73 -0.59 -5.02 23.29
CA GLY A 73 -1.19 -5.98 22.36
C GLY A 73 -2.47 -5.48 21.66
N VAL A 74 -2.90 -4.25 21.95
CA VAL A 74 -4.06 -3.62 21.30
C VAL A 74 -3.59 -2.74 20.14
N VAL A 75 -4.19 -2.91 18.97
CA VAL A 75 -4.01 -2.00 17.83
C VAL A 75 -5.02 -0.87 17.96
N ALA A 76 -4.54 0.32 18.30
CA ALA A 76 -5.36 1.54 18.40
C ALA A 76 -5.58 2.19 17.03
N VAL A 77 -4.57 2.17 16.16
CA VAL A 77 -4.64 2.78 14.82
C VAL A 77 -4.00 1.85 13.80
N ARG A 78 -4.73 1.59 12.70
CA ARG A 78 -4.22 0.89 11.52
C ARG A 78 -4.06 1.85 10.36
N VAL A 79 -2.88 1.93 9.79
CA VAL A 79 -2.61 2.76 8.61
C VAL A 79 -2.78 1.92 7.35
N LEU A 80 -3.81 2.26 6.57
CA LEU A 80 -4.07 1.68 5.27
C LEU A 80 -3.83 2.72 4.17
N ARG A 81 -3.24 2.28 3.06
CA ARG A 81 -3.00 3.10 1.88
C ARG A 81 -3.62 2.44 0.66
N THR A 82 -4.55 3.13 0.00
CA THR A 82 -5.18 2.66 -1.23
C THR A 82 -4.60 3.40 -2.42
N PHE A 83 -4.22 2.67 -3.46
CA PHE A 83 -3.65 3.20 -4.69
C PHE A 83 -4.49 2.77 -5.89
N SER A 84 -4.79 3.72 -6.77
CA SER A 84 -5.30 3.44 -8.12
C SER A 84 -4.19 2.85 -9.00
N LEU A 85 -4.57 2.05 -10.01
CA LEU A 85 -3.64 1.59 -11.05
C LEU A 85 -3.05 2.73 -11.89
N ASP A 86 -3.68 3.90 -11.89
CA ASP A 86 -3.22 5.12 -12.57
C ASP A 86 -2.22 5.93 -11.73
N SER A 87 -1.85 5.44 -10.54
CA SER A 87 -0.88 6.11 -9.68
C SER A 87 0.46 6.30 -10.41
N ARG A 88 0.98 7.53 -10.35
CA ARG A 88 2.30 7.90 -10.88
C ARG A 88 3.46 7.45 -9.99
N LEU A 89 3.18 6.89 -8.81
CA LEU A 89 4.20 6.38 -7.91
C LEU A 89 4.89 5.15 -8.50
N ARG A 90 6.14 4.97 -8.13
CA ARG A 90 6.92 3.79 -8.47
C ARG A 90 6.74 2.76 -7.38
N PHE A 91 6.34 1.56 -7.77
CA PHE A 91 6.19 0.45 -6.85
C PHE A 91 7.25 -0.61 -7.06
N THR A 92 7.64 -1.28 -5.97
CA THR A 92 8.59 -2.39 -5.98
C THR A 92 8.05 -3.51 -5.10
N LEU A 93 8.01 -4.71 -5.67
CA LEU A 93 7.69 -5.92 -4.92
C LEU A 93 8.95 -6.35 -4.14
N LEU A 94 8.90 -6.21 -2.81
CA LEU A 94 10.03 -6.57 -1.94
C LEU A 94 9.99 -8.05 -1.59
N GLU A 95 8.81 -8.59 -1.26
CA GLU A 95 8.66 -9.98 -0.85
C GLU A 95 7.33 -10.56 -1.37
N ARG A 96 7.36 -11.85 -1.67
CA ARG A 96 6.15 -12.65 -1.97
C ARG A 96 5.88 -13.62 -0.82
N PRO A 97 4.62 -13.95 -0.55
CA PRO A 97 4.31 -15.09 0.31
C PRO A 97 5.00 -16.34 -0.21
N ALA A 98 5.46 -17.20 0.70
CA ALA A 98 5.99 -18.51 0.34
C ALA A 98 4.93 -19.32 -0.44
N MET A 99 5.39 -20.21 -1.33
CA MET A 99 4.47 -21.12 -2.00
C MET A 99 3.74 -21.97 -0.97
N GLY A 100 2.42 -22.12 -1.14
CA GLY A 100 1.56 -22.82 -0.18
C GLY A 100 1.15 -21.99 1.05
N ALA A 101 1.62 -20.75 1.20
CA ALA A 101 1.15 -19.87 2.28
C ALA A 101 -0.31 -19.48 2.07
N VAL A 102 -1.12 -19.64 3.12
CA VAL A 102 -2.53 -19.23 3.15
C VAL A 102 -2.67 -18.01 4.06
N ARG A 103 -3.54 -17.08 3.69
CA ARG A 103 -3.91 -15.96 4.53
C ARG A 103 -5.41 -15.88 4.65
N VAL A 104 -5.90 -15.86 5.89
CA VAL A 104 -7.32 -15.66 6.19
C VAL A 104 -7.58 -14.17 6.21
N LEU A 105 -8.52 -13.73 5.38
CA LEU A 105 -9.02 -12.37 5.37
C LEU A 105 -10.43 -12.44 5.93
N ASP A 106 -10.71 -11.60 6.92
CA ASP A 106 -12.07 -11.39 7.36
C ASP A 106 -12.77 -10.43 6.39
N ARG A 107 -14.05 -10.68 6.09
CA ARG A 107 -14.86 -9.74 5.31
C ARG A 107 -15.63 -8.85 6.30
N PRO A 108 -15.57 -7.52 6.16
CA PRO A 108 -16.59 -6.67 6.76
C PRO A 108 -17.95 -6.90 6.10
#